data_AF-A0A4P6JSR2-F1
#
_entry.id   AF-A0A4P6JSR2-F1
#
_cell.length_a   1.000
_cell.length_b   1.000
_cell.length_c   1.000
_cell.angle_alpha   90.00
_cell.angle_beta   90.00
_cell.angle_gamma   90.00
#
_symmetry.space_group_name_H-M   'P 1'
#
loop_
_entity.id
_entity.type
_entity.pdbx_description
1 polymer ?
#
loop_
_entity_poly.entity_id
_entity_poly.type
_entity_poly.pdbx_seq_one_letter_code
_entity_poly.pdbx_strand_id
1 'polypeptide(L)' 'MPKKGELSKTARASLANRESVNHLTNRVCAKCGEPIMLAELQPVKVVGMGMKYYHKAHYNVQ' A
#
# COMPACT_ATOMS: atom_id res chain seq x y z
N MET A 1 1.72 -36.81 23.13
CA MET A 1 0.66 -36.04 22.45
C MET A 1 1.12 -34.60 22.30
N PRO A 2 1.39 -34.08 21.09
CA PRO A 2 1.84 -32.69 20.92
C PRO A 2 0.69 -31.72 21.23
N LYS A 3 1.00 -30.66 21.99
CA LYS A 3 0.02 -29.69 22.51
C LYS A 3 -0.54 -28.84 21.36
N LYS A 4 -1.87 -28.78 21.25
CA LYS A 4 -2.61 -27.84 20.38
C LYS A 4 -2.12 -26.41 20.65
N GLY A 5 -1.44 -25.80 19.68
CA GLY A 5 -1.11 -24.37 19.74
C GLY A 5 0.16 -23.93 19.04
N GLU A 6 1.06 -24.84 18.68
CA GLU A 6 2.25 -24.44 17.91
C GLU A 6 1.92 -24.35 16.43
N LEU A 7 1.72 -23.12 15.96
CA LEU A 7 1.76 -22.81 14.54
C LEU A 7 3.04 -23.40 13.94
N SER A 8 2.87 -24.23 12.91
CA SER A 8 3.95 -24.88 12.17
C SER A 8 5.05 -23.87 11.84
N LYS A 9 6.32 -24.29 11.92
CA LYS A 9 7.49 -23.45 11.59
C LYS A 9 7.34 -22.78 10.20
N THR A 10 6.64 -23.44 9.28
CA THR A 10 6.30 -22.91 7.95
C THR A 10 5.29 -21.75 7.98
N ALA A 11 4.30 -21.80 8.88
CA ALA A 11 3.28 -20.75 9.02
C ALA A 11 3.87 -19.44 9.59
N ARG A 12 4.91 -19.55 10.45
CA ARG A 12 5.64 -18.39 10.96
C ARG A 12 6.47 -17.70 9.85
N ALA A 13 7.10 -18.48 8.96
CA ALA A 13 7.88 -17.94 7.84
C ALA A 13 7.00 -17.20 6.80
N SER A 14 5.76 -17.66 6.57
CA SER A 14 4.83 -16.99 5.65
C SER A 14 4.30 -15.64 6.16
N LEU A 15 4.32 -15.39 7.47
CA LEU A 15 3.92 -14.10 8.05
C LEU A 15 5.06 -13.07 8.01
N ALA A 16 6.32 -13.49 8.08
CA ALA A 16 7.48 -12.60 7.99
C ALA A 16 7.61 -11.97 6.59
N ASN A 17 7.17 -12.65 5.53
CA ASN A 17 7.21 -12.15 4.16
C ASN A 17 6.04 -11.20 3.81
N ARG A 18 5.22 -10.83 4.80
CA ARG A 18 4.16 -9.81 4.70
C ARG A 18 4.59 -8.46 5.26
N GLU A 19 5.89 -8.21 5.42
CA GLU A 19 6.38 -6.84 5.48
C GLU A 19 5.98 -6.16 4.16
N SER A 20 4.88 -5.42 4.20
CA SER A 20 4.47 -4.52 3.15
C SER A 20 5.60 -3.54 2.92
N VAL A 21 6.49 -3.86 1.98
CA VAL A 21 7.69 -3.06 1.68
C VAL A 21 7.18 -1.70 1.21
N ASN A 22 7.17 -0.73 2.12
CA ASN A 22 6.77 0.62 1.80
C ASN A 22 7.91 1.23 0.99
N HIS A 23 7.73 1.27 -0.33
CA HIS A 23 8.72 1.77 -1.27
C HIS A 23 8.14 2.93 -2.07
N LEU A 24 9.04 3.74 -2.62
CA LEU A 24 8.70 4.78 -3.59
C LEU A 24 8.13 4.11 -4.84
N THR A 25 6.92 4.50 -5.22
CA THR A 25 6.28 4.02 -6.44
C THR A 25 6.70 4.88 -7.64
N ASN A 26 6.57 4.34 -8.85
CA ASN A 26 6.73 5.10 -10.10
C ASN A 26 5.55 6.06 -10.39
N ARG A 27 4.68 6.33 -9.40
CA ARG A 27 3.51 7.21 -9.55
C ARG A 27 3.80 8.55 -8.90
N VAL A 28 3.33 9.61 -9.56
CA VAL A 28 3.53 10.99 -9.13
C VAL A 28 2.19 11.57 -8.67
N CYS A 29 2.20 12.31 -7.57
CA CYS A 29 1.02 12.97 -7.05
C CYS A 29 0.59 14.10 -7.99
N ALA A 30 -0.66 14.03 -8.47
CA ALA A 30 -1.22 15.06 -9.34
C ALA A 30 -1.47 16.42 -8.67
N LYS A 31 -1.27 16.54 -7.34
CA LYS A 31 -1.41 17.81 -6.59
C LYS A 31 -0.07 18.51 -6.34
N CYS A 32 0.97 17.79 -5.91
CA CYS A 32 2.28 18.38 -5.58
C CYS A 32 3.41 18.03 -6.55
N GLY A 33 3.23 17.06 -7.45
CA GLY A 33 4.27 16.67 -8.41
C GLY A 33 5.39 15.78 -7.86
N GLU A 34 5.28 15.31 -6.61
CA GLU A 34 6.27 14.43 -5.99
C GLU A 34 5.93 12.94 -6.15
N PRO A 35 6.93 12.04 -6.15
CA PRO A 35 6.71 10.61 -6.20
C PRO A 35 6.05 10.10 -4.91
N ILE A 36 5.16 9.12 -5.04
CA ILE A 36 4.31 8.67 -3.94
C ILE A 36 4.85 7.37 -3.33
N MET A 37 4.95 7.34 -2.00
CA MET A 37 5.20 6.09 -1.25
C MET A 37 4.01 5.14 -1.35
N LEU A 38 4.26 3.84 -1.46
CA LEU A 38 3.19 2.83 -1.59
C LEU A 38 2.17 2.94 -0.44
N ALA A 39 2.61 3.21 0.78
CA ALA A 39 1.72 3.41 1.93
C ALA A 39 0.81 4.64 1.82
N GLU A 40 1.21 5.64 1.04
CA GLU A 40 0.49 6.91 0.84
C GLU A 40 -0.20 7.02 -0.52
N LEU A 41 -0.08 5.99 -1.35
CA LEU A 41 -0.68 5.95 -2.68
C LEU A 41 -2.21 5.91 -2.59
N GLN A 42 -2.84 6.97 -3.07
CA GLN A 42 -4.29 7.07 -3.20
C GLN A 42 -4.68 7.16 -4.68
N PRO A 43 -5.11 6.06 -5.31
CA PRO A 43 -5.64 6.06 -6.66
C PRO A 43 -7.08 6.59 -6.68
N VAL A 44 -7.36 7.51 -7.60
CA VAL A 44 -8.66 8.17 -7.77
C VAL A 44 -9.09 8.09 -9.23
N LYS A 45 -10.26 7.53 -9.50
CA LYS A 45 -10.83 7.49 -10.85
C LYS A 45 -11.57 8.81 -11.12
N VAL A 46 -11.04 9.60 -12.05
CA VAL A 46 -11.66 10.86 -12.49
C VAL A 46 -12.42 10.60 -13.79
N VAL A 47 -13.72 10.91 -13.77
CA VAL A 47 -14.59 10.77 -14.96
C VAL A 47 -14.04 11.64 -16.09
N GLY A 48 -13.86 11.07 -17.28
CA GLY A 48 -13.33 11.76 -18.46
C GLY A 48 -11.80 11.91 -18.55
N MET A 49 -11.05 11.68 -17.47
CA MET A 49 -9.57 11.79 -17.47
C MET A 49 -8.84 10.47 -17.12
N GLY A 50 -9.54 9.49 -16.55
CA GLY A 50 -8.95 8.20 -16.16
C GLY A 50 -8.46 8.17 -14.70
N MET A 51 -7.48 7.33 -14.41
CA MET A 51 -6.89 7.20 -13.07
C MET A 51 -5.88 8.32 -12.79
N LYS A 52 -6.06 9.02 -11.66
CA LYS A 52 -5.08 9.94 -11.09
C LYS A 52 -4.58 9.39 -9.75
N TYR A 53 -3.34 9.73 -9.41
CA TYR A 53 -2.71 9.30 -8.17
C TYR A 53 -2.44 10.51 -7.30
N TYR A 54 -2.74 10.37 -6.01
CA TYR A 54 -2.54 11.40 -5.01
C TYR A 54 -1.88 10.82 -3.77
N HIS A 55 -1.21 11.65 -2.99
CA HIS A 55 -0.96 11.33 -1.59
C HIS A 55 -2.30 11.27 -0.84
N LYS A 56 -2.44 10.38 0.13
CA LYS A 56 -3.62 10.34 1.02
C LYS A 56 -3.93 11.70 1.64
N ALA A 57 -2.92 12.44 2.09
CA ALA A 57 -3.07 13.80 2.63
C ALA A 57 -3.53 14.83 1.60
N HIS A 58 -3.26 14.60 0.30
CA HIS A 58 -3.63 15.52 -0.77
C HIS A 58 -5.02 15.25 -1.33
N TYR A 59 -5.52 14.04 -1.15
CA TYR A 59 -6.87 13.66 -1.52
C TYR A 59 -7.85 14.03 -0.40
N ASN A 60 -8.26 15.29 -0.38
CA ASN A 60 -9.31 15.76 0.52
C ASN A 60 -10.65 15.57 -0.20
N VAL A 61 -11.35 14.47 0.10
CA VAL A 61 -12.76 14.31 -0.32
C VAL A 61 -13.57 15.22 0.60
N GLN A 62 -13.86 16.43 0.10
CA GLN A 62 -14.91 17.26 0.69
C GLN A 62 -16.26 16.81 0.14
#